data_AF-A0A957FJX0-F1
#
_entry.id   AF-A0A957FJX0-F1
#
_cell.length_a   1.000
_cell.length_b   1.000
_cell.length_c   1.000
_cell.angle_alpha   90.00
_cell.angle_beta   90.00
_cell.angle_gamma   90.00
#
_symmetry.space_group_name_H-M   'P 1'
#
loop_
_entity.id
_entity.type
_entity.pdbx_description
1 polymer ?
#
loop_
_entity_poly.entity_id
_entity_poly.type
_entity_poly.pdbx_seq_one_letter_code
_entity_poly.pdbx_strand_id
1 'polypeptide(L)'
;YAADAAVLAQAEQMFREAKYIHLVRHPYAVIDSFVKNRMDRLLGDGVADAYQLAEQVWTTMNSNILDFLEDVDPARHFLIHYEALVANPESVIRELCQFLGVPYDAAMLAPYSGERMTDGVHAASLSIGDPNFRKRQGIDPQLAQAWRAADLPRRLGGQARRLAAEFEYELPWPLQAVSATKTAVSPPKAILPADRQGDLPLSFAQQRLLFIDQYEPGLPIYNIPAAVRISGPLHVEALADSLTEIVQRHEALRTNFKMDGGAARQVIAPATAVSLPLTDLTHLSPAVREAEMERSVAESLRQPFDLGRDVKLRAQLFCLDETEHVLALTMHHIASDGWSIGVFLRELVALYPAFAAGEPSPLPDLPVQYVDYAQWQRAWVEDDGLAQQLAYWGEQLRPEPPVLELPTDRPRPAHQ
;
A
#
# COMPACT_ATOMS: atom_id res chain seq x y z
N TYR A 1 -15.28 0.44 0.24
CA TYR A 1 -15.59 1.21 -0.97
C TYR A 1 -14.47 2.16 -1.31
N ALA A 2 -14.26 3.26 -0.58
CA ALA A 2 -13.18 4.23 -0.89
C ALA A 2 -11.73 3.71 -0.74
N ALA A 3 -11.52 2.47 -0.30
CA ALA A 3 -10.18 1.86 -0.28
C ALA A 3 -9.66 1.55 -1.71
N ASP A 4 -10.56 1.46 -2.69
CA ASP A 4 -10.24 1.22 -4.08
C ASP A 4 -10.72 2.41 -4.93
N ALA A 5 -9.79 3.10 -5.58
CA ALA A 5 -10.07 4.26 -6.42
C ALA A 5 -10.92 3.89 -7.65
N ALA A 6 -10.81 2.65 -8.16
CA ALA A 6 -11.61 2.21 -9.31
C ALA A 6 -13.11 2.18 -8.98
N VAL A 7 -13.46 1.86 -7.73
CA VAL A 7 -14.86 1.87 -7.27
C VAL A 7 -15.43 3.29 -7.27
N LEU A 8 -14.63 4.29 -6.89
CA LEU A 8 -15.05 5.70 -6.93
C LEU A 8 -15.23 6.19 -8.37
N ALA A 9 -14.27 5.88 -9.24
CA ALA A 9 -14.36 6.20 -10.68
C ALA A 9 -15.58 5.55 -11.34
N GLN A 10 -15.88 4.29 -11.01
CA GLN A 10 -17.06 3.60 -11.52
C GLN A 10 -18.36 4.29 -11.06
N ALA A 11 -18.39 4.84 -9.84
CA ALA A 11 -19.57 5.54 -9.33
C ALA A 11 -19.93 6.78 -10.18
N GLU A 12 -18.93 7.57 -10.59
CA GLU A 12 -19.12 8.72 -11.50
C GLU A 12 -19.58 8.29 -12.90
N GLN A 13 -19.12 7.13 -13.37
CA GLN A 13 -19.57 6.59 -14.67
C GLN A 13 -21.01 6.05 -14.61
N MET A 14 -21.42 5.48 -13.47
CA MET A 14 -22.74 4.85 -13.32
C MET A 14 -23.89 5.85 -13.17
N PHE A 15 -23.65 6.99 -12.52
CA PHE A 15 -24.70 7.93 -12.15
C PHE A 15 -24.45 9.30 -12.77
N ARG A 16 -25.38 9.74 -13.63
CA ARG A 16 -25.32 11.07 -14.25
C ARG A 16 -25.52 12.16 -13.18
N GLU A 17 -24.61 13.14 -13.13
CA GLU A 17 -24.65 14.27 -12.19
C GLU A 17 -24.73 13.84 -10.72
N ALA A 18 -24.03 12.78 -10.36
CA ALA A 18 -23.97 12.30 -8.99
C ALA A 18 -23.49 13.40 -8.03
N LYS A 19 -24.12 13.46 -6.85
CA LYS A 19 -23.69 14.27 -5.71
C LYS A 19 -22.97 13.39 -4.69
N TYR A 20 -21.85 13.88 -4.19
CA TYR A 20 -20.95 13.15 -3.28
C TYR A 20 -20.98 13.79 -1.89
N ILE A 21 -21.25 12.98 -0.88
CA ILE A 21 -21.20 13.41 0.52
C ILE A 21 -20.01 12.71 1.16
N HIS A 22 -18.99 13.48 1.54
CA HIS A 22 -17.81 12.98 2.23
C HIS A 22 -18.02 13.17 3.74
N LEU A 23 -18.38 12.10 4.44
CA LEU A 23 -18.41 12.09 5.89
C LEU A 23 -17.03 11.70 6.43
N VAL A 24 -16.29 12.66 6.96
CA VAL A 24 -14.98 12.44 7.60
C VAL A 24 -15.15 12.41 9.12
N ARG A 25 -14.33 11.60 9.79
CA ARG A 25 -14.29 11.49 11.25
C ARG A 25 -12.85 11.63 11.73
N HIS A 26 -12.67 12.20 12.92
CA HIS A 26 -11.36 12.46 13.50
C HIS A 26 -10.51 11.17 13.55
N PRO A 27 -9.24 11.18 13.08
CA PRO A 27 -8.43 9.97 12.92
C PRO A 27 -8.23 9.20 14.23
N TYR A 28 -8.00 9.88 15.36
CA TYR A 28 -7.90 9.22 16.66
C TYR A 28 -9.15 8.45 17.06
N ALA A 29 -10.35 9.01 16.83
CA ALA A 29 -11.60 8.32 17.14
C ALA A 29 -11.84 7.13 16.21
N VAL A 30 -11.44 7.22 14.93
CA VAL A 30 -11.54 6.10 13.99
C VAL A 30 -10.61 4.97 14.40
N ILE A 31 -9.33 5.26 14.65
CA ILE A 31 -8.32 4.27 15.00
C ILE A 31 -8.66 3.58 16.32
N ASP A 32 -9.00 4.34 17.36
CA ASP A 32 -9.40 3.79 18.66
C ASP A 32 -10.65 2.90 18.54
N SER A 33 -11.65 3.35 17.78
CA SER A 33 -12.86 2.56 17.54
C SER A 33 -12.57 1.29 16.71
N PHE A 34 -11.69 1.36 15.72
CA PHE A 34 -11.31 0.23 14.88
C PHE A 34 -10.68 -0.88 15.72
N VAL A 35 -9.71 -0.51 16.57
CA VAL A 35 -9.00 -1.44 17.45
C VAL A 35 -9.91 -2.01 18.54
N LYS A 36 -10.70 -1.17 19.22
CA LYS A 36 -11.65 -1.62 20.25
C LYS A 36 -12.68 -2.63 19.72
N ASN A 37 -13.14 -2.43 18.49
CA ASN A 37 -14.11 -3.32 17.86
C ASN A 37 -13.48 -4.52 17.16
N ARG A 38 -12.16 -4.71 17.26
CA ARG A 38 -11.42 -5.82 16.63
C ARG A 38 -11.67 -5.93 15.13
N MET A 39 -11.75 -4.78 14.45
CA MET A 39 -12.01 -4.72 13.01
C MET A 39 -10.86 -5.33 12.19
N ASP A 40 -9.65 -5.46 12.77
CA ASP A 40 -8.52 -6.21 12.22
C ASP A 40 -8.91 -7.62 11.79
N ARG A 41 -9.79 -8.29 12.55
CA ARG A 41 -10.20 -9.68 12.28
C ARG A 41 -11.06 -9.84 11.03
N LEU A 42 -11.69 -8.76 10.56
CA LEU A 42 -12.48 -8.79 9.33
C LEU A 42 -11.59 -8.86 8.08
N LEU A 43 -10.29 -8.60 8.23
CA LEU A 43 -9.32 -8.54 7.13
C LEU A 43 -8.42 -9.80 7.07
N GLY A 44 -8.69 -10.81 7.90
CA GLY A 44 -7.97 -12.10 7.93
C GLY A 44 -6.98 -12.24 9.09
N ASP A 45 -6.52 -13.47 9.33
CA ASP A 45 -5.48 -13.76 10.33
C ASP A 45 -4.11 -13.33 9.79
N GLY A 46 -3.35 -12.51 10.55
CA GLY A 46 -1.98 -12.09 10.18
C GLY A 46 -1.64 -10.61 10.37
N VAL A 47 -2.56 -9.77 10.87
CA VAL A 47 -2.27 -8.35 11.13
C VAL A 47 -1.33 -8.21 12.34
N ALA A 48 -0.08 -7.81 12.08
CA ALA A 48 0.93 -7.62 13.14
C ALA A 48 0.68 -6.38 14.02
N ASP A 49 0.03 -5.33 13.47
CA ASP A 49 -0.26 -4.08 14.19
C ASP A 49 -1.61 -3.50 13.75
N ALA A 50 -2.64 -3.67 14.60
CA ALA A 50 -4.00 -3.20 14.32
C ALA A 50 -4.11 -1.66 14.30
N TYR A 51 -3.22 -0.95 15.01
CA TYR A 51 -3.22 0.52 15.00
C TYR A 51 -2.68 1.06 13.68
N GLN A 52 -1.56 0.49 13.22
CA GLN A 52 -0.97 0.86 11.93
C GLN A 52 -1.93 0.57 10.78
N LEU A 53 -2.61 -0.59 10.81
CA LEU A 53 -3.62 -0.93 9.81
C LEU A 53 -4.79 0.05 9.84
N ALA A 54 -5.31 0.40 11.01
CA ALA A 54 -6.41 1.35 11.14
C ALA A 54 -6.03 2.75 10.62
N GLU A 55 -4.82 3.21 10.93
CA GLU A 55 -4.29 4.47 10.41
C GLU A 55 -4.16 4.45 8.89
N GLN A 56 -3.62 3.35 8.34
CA GLN A 56 -3.48 3.17 6.90
C GLN A 56 -4.84 3.16 6.20
N VAL A 57 -5.84 2.45 6.74
CA VAL A 57 -7.19 2.43 6.21
C VAL A 57 -7.79 3.85 6.19
N TRP A 58 -7.69 4.59 7.31
CA TRP A 58 -8.18 5.97 7.36
C TRP A 58 -7.47 6.87 6.34
N THR A 59 -6.15 6.74 6.23
CA THR A 59 -5.31 7.55 5.33
C THR A 59 -5.61 7.25 3.86
N THR A 60 -5.61 5.97 3.47
CA THR A 60 -5.87 5.55 2.09
C THR A 60 -7.27 5.95 1.65
N MET A 61 -8.30 5.69 2.47
CA MET A 61 -9.67 6.01 2.09
C MET A 61 -9.87 7.51 1.90
N ASN A 62 -9.36 8.35 2.79
CA ASN A 62 -9.52 9.79 2.66
C ASN A 62 -8.65 10.38 1.55
N SER A 63 -7.44 9.85 1.31
CA SER A 63 -6.62 10.27 0.15
C SER A 63 -7.36 9.97 -1.15
N ASN A 64 -7.83 8.73 -1.33
CA ASN A 64 -8.56 8.33 -2.53
C ASN A 64 -9.83 9.15 -2.76
N ILE A 65 -10.54 9.55 -1.69
CA ILE A 65 -11.72 10.41 -1.81
C ILE A 65 -11.31 11.81 -2.26
N LEU A 66 -10.29 12.40 -1.66
CA LEU A 66 -9.83 13.75 -2.04
C LEU A 66 -9.33 13.76 -3.49
N ASP A 67 -8.48 12.81 -3.86
CA ASP A 67 -7.97 12.65 -5.23
C ASP A 67 -9.12 12.49 -6.23
N PHE A 68 -10.13 11.68 -5.90
CA PHE A 68 -11.32 11.52 -6.74
C PHE A 68 -12.13 12.83 -6.86
N LEU A 69 -12.25 13.59 -5.78
CA LEU A 69 -13.02 14.83 -5.76
C LEU A 69 -12.32 15.99 -6.48
N GLU A 70 -11.01 15.94 -6.72
CA GLU A 70 -10.29 16.94 -7.53
C GLU A 70 -10.86 17.04 -8.96
N ASP A 71 -11.33 15.92 -9.52
CA ASP A 71 -11.90 15.84 -10.86
C ASP A 71 -13.44 16.06 -10.88
N VAL A 72 -14.06 16.19 -9.71
CA VAL A 72 -15.51 16.39 -9.56
C VAL A 72 -15.81 17.87 -9.39
N ASP A 73 -16.85 18.37 -10.07
CA ASP A 73 -17.31 19.75 -9.90
C ASP A 73 -17.57 20.06 -8.40
N PRO A 74 -16.98 21.14 -7.84
CA PRO A 74 -17.18 21.52 -6.45
C PRO A 74 -18.64 21.69 -6.02
N ALA A 75 -19.55 22.03 -6.95
CA ALA A 75 -20.98 22.11 -6.68
C ALA A 75 -21.64 20.74 -6.45
N ARG A 76 -20.94 19.64 -6.77
CA ARG A 76 -21.42 18.25 -6.64
C ARG A 76 -20.84 17.51 -5.46
N HIS A 77 -20.03 18.11 -4.61
CA HIS A 77 -19.56 17.46 -3.40
C HIS A 77 -19.71 18.30 -2.13
N PHE A 78 -19.90 17.63 -1.00
CA PHE A 78 -20.13 18.27 0.30
C PHE A 78 -19.40 17.50 1.41
N LEU A 79 -18.54 18.21 2.14
CA LEU A 79 -17.78 17.65 3.27
C LEU A 79 -18.60 17.79 4.56
N ILE A 80 -18.68 16.71 5.32
CA ILE A 80 -19.29 16.67 6.65
C ILE A 80 -18.26 16.18 7.65
N HIS A 81 -17.98 16.99 8.67
CA HIS A 81 -17.27 16.53 9.86
C HIS A 81 -18.26 15.80 10.77
N TYR A 82 -17.99 14.53 11.03
CA TYR A 82 -18.78 13.69 11.93
C TYR A 82 -18.98 14.36 13.30
N GLU A 83 -17.93 15.00 13.83
CA GLU A 83 -17.97 15.68 15.13
C GLU A 83 -18.97 16.86 15.12
N ALA A 84 -19.05 17.63 14.03
CA ALA A 84 -20.02 18.70 13.87
C ALA A 84 -21.44 18.14 13.70
N LEU A 85 -21.60 17.08 12.89
CA LEU A 85 -22.89 16.42 12.69
C LEU A 85 -23.46 15.89 14.01
N VAL A 86 -22.61 15.35 14.88
CA VAL A 86 -23.05 14.78 16.16
C VAL A 86 -23.26 15.85 17.23
N ALA A 87 -22.43 16.90 17.28
CA ALA A 87 -22.55 17.96 18.28
C ALA A 87 -23.61 19.01 17.94
N ASN A 88 -23.81 19.31 16.65
CA ASN A 88 -24.74 20.31 16.14
C ASN A 88 -25.49 19.81 14.89
N PRO A 89 -26.29 18.74 15.02
CA PRO A 89 -26.94 18.08 13.88
C PRO A 89 -27.87 18.98 13.09
N GLU A 90 -28.56 19.93 13.72
CA GLU A 90 -29.51 20.80 13.02
C GLU A 90 -28.83 21.67 11.96
N SER A 91 -27.72 22.32 12.31
CA SER A 91 -26.99 23.16 11.35
C SER A 91 -26.50 22.34 10.16
N VAL A 92 -25.85 21.21 10.44
CA VAL A 92 -25.25 20.35 9.40
C VAL A 92 -26.33 19.75 8.50
N ILE A 93 -27.44 19.28 9.06
CA ILE A 93 -28.54 18.69 8.28
C ILE A 93 -29.22 19.77 7.41
N ARG A 94 -29.39 21.00 7.91
CA ARG A 94 -29.93 22.10 7.10
C ARG A 94 -29.06 22.41 5.89
N GLU A 95 -27.75 22.50 6.09
CA GLU A 95 -26.78 22.72 5.00
C GLU A 95 -26.79 21.55 4.01
N LEU A 96 -26.84 20.30 4.51
CA LEU A 96 -26.93 19.12 3.65
C LEU A 96 -28.24 19.09 2.84
N CYS A 97 -29.38 19.42 3.46
CA CYS A 97 -30.67 19.53 2.76
C CYS A 97 -30.62 20.58 1.65
N GLN A 98 -30.00 21.74 1.93
CA GLN A 98 -29.78 22.80 0.94
C GLN A 98 -28.89 22.30 -0.21
N PHE A 99 -27.77 21.64 0.08
CA PHE A 99 -26.88 21.05 -0.92
C PHE A 99 -27.62 20.03 -1.78
N LEU A 100 -28.44 19.16 -1.19
CA LEU A 100 -29.20 18.14 -1.91
C LEU A 100 -30.38 18.73 -2.69
N GLY A 101 -30.89 19.91 -2.32
CA GLY A 101 -32.08 20.52 -2.91
C GLY A 101 -33.38 19.92 -2.37
N VAL A 102 -33.38 19.43 -1.13
CA VAL A 102 -34.54 18.82 -0.46
C VAL A 102 -35.00 19.68 0.72
N PRO A 103 -36.30 19.69 1.06
CA PRO A 103 -36.78 20.42 2.22
C PRO A 103 -36.24 19.80 3.52
N TYR A 104 -35.87 20.66 4.47
CA TYR A 104 -35.53 20.24 5.81
C TYR A 104 -36.77 19.77 6.58
N ASP A 105 -36.65 18.65 7.29
CA ASP A 105 -37.66 18.14 8.22
C ASP A 105 -37.05 17.96 9.62
N ALA A 106 -37.72 18.50 10.64
CA ALA A 106 -37.27 18.39 12.02
C ALA A 106 -37.19 16.94 12.53
N ALA A 107 -37.96 16.01 11.93
CA ALA A 107 -37.88 14.59 12.25
C ALA A 107 -36.50 13.98 11.95
N MET A 108 -35.68 14.60 11.08
CA MET A 108 -34.30 14.17 10.85
C MET A 108 -33.40 14.30 12.08
N LEU A 109 -33.82 15.07 13.10
CA LEU A 109 -33.12 15.21 14.37
C LEU A 109 -33.47 14.14 15.41
N ALA A 110 -34.55 13.39 15.21
CA ALA A 110 -35.01 12.38 16.16
C ALA A 110 -33.90 11.39 16.59
N PRO A 111 -33.01 10.92 15.68
CA PRO A 111 -31.90 10.05 16.07
C PRO A 111 -30.90 10.66 17.06
N TYR A 112 -30.79 11.99 17.06
CA TYR A 112 -29.88 12.76 17.92
C TYR A 112 -30.53 13.16 19.25
N SER A 113 -31.86 13.02 19.37
CA SER A 113 -32.61 13.21 20.62
C SER A 113 -32.91 11.89 21.35
N GLY A 114 -32.26 10.80 20.97
CA GLY A 114 -32.36 9.50 21.64
C GLY A 114 -33.37 8.54 21.02
N GLU A 115 -33.94 8.86 19.86
CA GLU A 115 -34.67 7.89 19.05
C GLU A 115 -33.73 7.07 18.18
N ARG A 116 -34.19 5.90 17.76
CA ARG A 116 -33.35 4.98 17.01
C ARG A 116 -33.29 5.39 15.54
N MET A 117 -32.09 5.35 14.95
CA MET A 117 -31.85 5.80 13.58
C MET A 117 -32.57 4.95 12.51
N THR A 118 -32.55 3.62 12.64
CA THR A 118 -33.26 2.69 11.75
C THR A 118 -33.30 1.29 12.36
N ASP A 119 -34.34 0.51 12.03
CA ASP A 119 -34.41 -0.93 12.33
C ASP A 119 -33.96 -1.81 11.15
N GLY A 120 -33.39 -1.20 10.12
CA GLY A 120 -33.15 -1.83 8.83
C GLY A 120 -34.42 -1.86 7.99
N VAL A 121 -34.29 -2.10 6.68
CA VAL A 121 -35.45 -2.19 5.77
C VAL A 121 -36.29 -3.45 6.07
N HIS A 122 -35.70 -4.46 6.70
CA HIS A 122 -36.37 -5.69 7.11
C HIS A 122 -35.86 -6.18 8.48
N ALA A 123 -36.69 -6.89 9.25
CA ALA A 123 -36.32 -7.42 10.57
C ALA A 123 -35.07 -8.33 10.56
N ALA A 124 -34.81 -8.97 9.41
CA ALA A 124 -33.66 -9.84 9.18
C ALA A 124 -32.39 -9.11 8.68
N SER A 125 -32.43 -7.80 8.42
CA SER A 125 -31.30 -7.05 7.86
C SER A 125 -30.11 -7.03 8.82
N LEU A 126 -29.04 -7.74 8.49
CA LEU A 126 -27.78 -7.70 9.24
C LEU A 126 -27.06 -6.38 8.98
N SER A 127 -26.52 -5.77 10.04
CA SER A 127 -25.64 -4.60 9.94
C SER A 127 -24.29 -5.06 9.41
N ILE A 128 -23.79 -4.42 8.35
CA ILE A 128 -22.41 -4.57 7.90
C ILE A 128 -21.59 -3.45 8.56
N GLY A 129 -20.60 -3.79 9.38
CA GLY A 129 -19.76 -2.82 10.08
C GLY A 129 -19.86 -2.95 11.60
N ASP A 130 -20.73 -2.16 12.25
CA ASP A 130 -20.87 -2.17 13.72
C ASP A 130 -21.77 -3.36 14.17
N PRO A 131 -21.21 -4.40 14.82
CA PRO A 131 -21.99 -5.54 15.32
C PRO A 131 -22.93 -5.15 16.48
N ASN A 132 -22.71 -3.98 17.10
CA ASN A 132 -23.55 -3.43 18.16
C ASN A 132 -24.57 -2.40 17.64
N PHE A 133 -24.67 -2.17 16.34
CA PHE A 133 -25.58 -1.19 15.75
C PHE A 133 -27.02 -1.33 16.29
N ARG A 134 -27.54 -2.56 16.33
CA ARG A 134 -28.90 -2.87 16.83
C ARG A 134 -29.08 -2.69 18.34
N LYS A 135 -28.01 -2.44 19.10
CA LYS A 135 -28.08 -2.15 20.54
C LYS A 135 -28.16 -0.65 20.83
N ARG A 136 -27.89 0.20 19.82
CA ARG A 136 -27.95 1.66 19.97
C ARG A 136 -29.40 2.13 19.90
N GLN A 137 -29.79 2.92 20.89
CA GLN A 137 -31.12 3.55 20.96
C GLN A 137 -31.14 4.94 20.32
N GLY A 138 -29.98 5.55 20.09
CA GLY A 138 -29.81 6.85 19.43
C GLY A 138 -28.33 7.17 19.21
N ILE A 139 -28.06 8.38 18.74
CA ILE A 139 -26.71 8.90 18.52
C ILE A 139 -26.22 9.57 19.81
N ASP A 140 -25.08 9.13 20.33
CA ASP A 140 -24.48 9.70 21.53
C ASP A 140 -23.68 10.97 21.18
N PRO A 141 -24.09 12.16 21.65
CA PRO A 141 -23.40 13.41 21.36
C PRO A 141 -21.97 13.46 21.92
N GLN A 142 -21.65 12.64 22.94
CA GLN A 142 -20.30 12.58 23.51
C GLN A 142 -19.27 12.03 22.51
N LEU A 143 -19.72 11.29 21.49
CA LEU A 143 -18.85 10.76 20.44
C LEU A 143 -18.11 11.85 19.65
N ALA A 144 -18.64 13.07 19.60
CA ALA A 144 -17.97 14.22 18.99
C ALA A 144 -16.63 14.57 19.68
N GLN A 145 -16.48 14.20 20.95
CA GLN A 145 -15.27 14.48 21.74
C GLN A 145 -14.48 13.22 22.09
N ALA A 146 -14.94 12.03 21.68
CA ALA A 146 -14.32 10.75 22.03
C ALA A 146 -12.84 10.68 21.62
N TRP A 147 -12.45 11.37 20.55
CA TRP A 147 -11.06 11.44 20.10
C TRP A 147 -10.11 12.03 21.14
N ARG A 148 -10.58 12.91 22.03
CA ARG A 148 -9.74 13.54 23.07
C ARG A 148 -9.31 12.56 24.16
N ALA A 149 -10.08 11.50 24.35
CA ALA A 149 -9.79 10.44 25.32
C ALA A 149 -9.10 9.22 24.68
N ALA A 150 -8.86 9.25 23.36
CA ALA A 150 -8.21 8.16 22.66
C ALA A 150 -6.70 8.16 22.96
N ASP A 151 -6.25 7.12 23.64
CA ASP A 151 -4.83 6.91 23.96
C ASP A 151 -4.22 5.93 22.95
N LEU A 152 -3.62 6.49 21.88
CA LEU A 152 -2.96 5.69 20.86
C LEU A 152 -1.52 5.39 21.28
N PRO A 153 -1.02 4.14 21.09
CA PRO A 153 0.31 3.73 21.55
C PRO A 153 1.46 4.43 20.79
N ARG A 154 1.15 5.09 19.67
CA ARG A 154 2.10 5.82 18.83
C ARG A 154 1.43 7.08 18.28
N ARG A 155 2.26 8.04 17.88
CA ARG A 155 1.80 9.22 17.13
C ARG A 155 1.39 8.79 15.72
N LEU A 156 0.39 9.49 15.18
CA LEU A 156 0.03 9.35 13.77
C LEU A 156 1.25 9.59 12.86
N GLY A 157 1.34 8.84 11.78
CA GLY A 157 2.29 9.01 10.69
C GLY A 157 2.16 10.39 10.01
N GLY A 158 3.14 10.73 9.17
CA GLY A 158 3.19 12.05 8.52
C GLY A 158 2.01 12.31 7.57
N GLN A 159 1.59 11.29 6.82
CA GLN A 159 0.46 11.41 5.89
C GLN A 159 -0.88 11.61 6.63
N ALA A 160 -1.15 10.79 7.65
CA ALA A 160 -2.36 10.93 8.47
C ALA A 160 -2.44 12.31 9.14
N ARG A 161 -1.32 12.86 9.61
CA ARG A 161 -1.26 14.22 10.16
C ARG A 161 -1.51 15.32 9.12
N ARG A 162 -1.01 15.17 7.90
CA ARG A 162 -1.26 16.13 6.81
C ARG A 162 -2.74 16.17 6.43
N LEU A 163 -3.34 14.99 6.20
CA LEU A 163 -4.77 14.88 5.92
C LEU A 163 -5.61 15.43 7.08
N ALA A 164 -5.24 15.13 8.32
CA ALA A 164 -5.94 15.69 9.48
C ALA A 164 -5.90 17.23 9.47
N ALA A 165 -4.76 17.83 9.12
CA ALA A 165 -4.64 19.28 8.99
C ALA A 165 -5.45 19.85 7.81
N GLU A 166 -5.52 19.14 6.68
CA GLU A 166 -6.35 19.51 5.54
C GLU A 166 -7.85 19.48 5.87
N PHE A 167 -8.28 18.52 6.70
CA PHE A 167 -9.61 18.49 7.31
C PHE A 167 -9.73 19.37 8.56
N GLU A 168 -8.79 20.28 8.82
CA GLU A 168 -8.84 21.22 9.95
C GLU A 168 -8.99 20.56 11.34
N TYR A 169 -8.56 19.31 11.51
CA TYR A 169 -8.60 18.61 12.78
C TYR A 169 -7.46 19.02 13.72
N GLU A 170 -7.82 19.35 14.96
CA GLU A 170 -6.87 19.52 16.06
C GLU A 170 -6.28 18.17 16.48
N LEU A 171 -4.95 18.06 16.55
CA LEU A 171 -4.29 16.84 17.04
C LEU A 171 -3.67 17.07 18.43
N PRO A 172 -3.70 16.06 19.33
CA PRO A 172 -3.12 16.16 20.68
C PRO A 172 -1.62 16.46 20.68
N TRP A 173 -0.94 16.01 19.62
CA TRP A 173 0.42 16.36 19.32
C TRP A 173 0.43 17.10 17.99
N PRO A 174 0.19 18.43 17.98
CA PRO A 174 0.24 19.18 16.74
C PRO A 174 1.62 18.96 16.12
N LEU A 175 1.72 19.09 14.80
CA LEU A 175 3.03 19.34 14.20
C LEU A 175 3.60 20.50 14.99
N GLN A 176 4.67 20.27 15.77
CA GLN A 176 5.40 21.39 16.34
C GLN A 176 5.65 22.30 15.16
N ALA A 177 5.20 23.55 15.27
CA ALA A 177 5.70 24.59 14.40
C ALA A 177 7.21 24.61 14.66
N VAL A 178 7.94 23.79 13.93
CA VAL A 178 9.30 24.14 13.52
C VAL A 178 9.10 25.53 13.01
N SER A 179 9.67 26.49 13.73
CA SER A 179 9.56 27.92 13.44
C SER A 179 9.52 28.06 11.93
N ALA A 180 8.40 28.57 11.43
CA ALA A 180 8.30 29.01 10.07
C ALA A 180 9.16 30.29 9.94
N THR A 181 10.47 30.17 10.17
CA THR A 181 11.37 30.65 9.13
C THR A 181 10.82 30.04 7.86
N LYS A 182 10.25 30.89 6.99
CA LYS A 182 10.04 30.62 5.58
C LYS A 182 11.38 30.20 4.95
N THR A 183 11.89 29.04 5.31
CA THR A 183 12.55 28.17 4.35
C THR A 183 11.44 27.22 3.99
N ALA A 184 10.66 27.61 2.98
CA ALA A 184 9.90 26.64 2.23
C ALA A 184 10.86 25.49 1.96
N VAL A 185 10.67 24.34 2.61
CA VAL A 185 11.10 23.10 1.97
C VAL A 185 10.25 23.09 0.72
N SER A 186 10.84 23.51 -0.39
CA SER A 186 10.15 23.53 -1.67
C SER A 186 9.51 22.16 -1.81
N PRO A 187 8.23 22.07 -2.26
CA PRO A 187 7.64 20.78 -2.52
C PRO A 187 8.64 19.97 -3.33
N PRO A 188 8.89 18.69 -2.97
CA PRO A 188 9.85 17.87 -3.70
C PRO A 188 9.54 18.05 -5.19
N LYS A 189 10.54 18.46 -5.97
CA LYS A 189 10.38 18.70 -7.40
C LYS A 189 9.71 17.48 -8.01
N ALA A 190 8.82 17.66 -8.99
CA ALA A 190 8.21 16.53 -9.67
C ALA A 190 9.29 15.57 -10.19
N ILE A 191 9.03 14.26 -10.12
CA ILE A 191 9.92 13.27 -10.71
C ILE A 191 9.74 13.37 -12.22
N LEU A 192 10.83 13.70 -12.92
CA LEU A 192 10.85 13.81 -14.37
C LEU A 192 11.61 12.63 -14.97
N PRO A 193 11.29 12.22 -16.21
CA PRO A 193 12.05 11.19 -16.91
C PRO A 193 13.55 11.53 -16.97
N ALA A 194 14.37 10.59 -16.51
CA ALA A 194 15.82 10.67 -16.54
C ALA A 194 16.40 10.51 -17.95
N ASP A 195 17.52 11.17 -18.22
CA ASP A 195 18.29 10.92 -19.44
C ASP A 195 18.90 9.51 -19.41
N ARG A 196 18.33 8.60 -20.22
CA ARG A 196 18.76 7.20 -20.32
C ARG A 196 20.15 7.02 -20.94
N GLN A 197 20.71 8.06 -21.58
CA GLN A 197 22.07 8.02 -22.14
C GLN A 197 23.15 8.45 -21.13
N GLY A 198 22.74 9.09 -20.03
CA GLY A 198 23.62 9.54 -18.96
C GLY A 198 23.92 8.45 -17.92
N ASP A 199 24.61 8.85 -16.86
CA ASP A 199 24.83 8.00 -15.70
C ASP A 199 23.52 7.81 -14.92
N LEU A 200 23.17 6.54 -14.67
CA LEU A 200 21.95 6.15 -13.95
C LEU A 200 22.35 5.70 -12.54
N PRO A 201 22.34 6.60 -11.53
CA PRO A 201 22.76 6.25 -10.19
C PRO A 201 21.74 5.35 -9.51
N LEU A 202 22.18 4.56 -8.53
CA LEU A 202 21.27 3.80 -7.65
C LEU A 202 20.58 4.74 -6.66
N SER A 203 19.35 4.40 -6.27
CA SER A 203 18.74 4.97 -5.07
C SER A 203 19.55 4.60 -3.82
N PHE A 204 19.40 5.34 -2.71
CA PHE A 204 20.07 5.01 -1.46
C PHE A 204 19.72 3.60 -0.95
N ALA A 205 18.47 3.18 -1.14
CA ALA A 205 18.01 1.84 -0.76
C ALA A 205 18.67 0.75 -1.63
N GLN A 206 18.72 0.95 -2.95
CA GLN A 206 19.42 0.03 -3.85
C GLN A 206 20.91 -0.05 -3.55
N GLN A 207 21.56 1.09 -3.24
CA GLN A 207 22.98 1.13 -2.90
C GLN A 207 23.28 0.31 -1.62
N ARG A 208 22.42 0.43 -0.60
CA ARG A 208 22.54 -0.39 0.62
C ARG A 208 22.44 -1.89 0.30
N LEU A 209 21.45 -2.28 -0.52
CA LEU A 209 21.26 -3.70 -0.86
C LEU A 209 22.41 -4.25 -1.70
N LEU A 210 22.92 -3.47 -2.67
CA LEU A 210 24.09 -3.86 -3.45
C LEU A 210 25.34 -4.01 -2.57
N PHE A 211 25.51 -3.12 -1.58
CA PHE A 211 26.62 -3.25 -0.62
C PHE A 211 26.53 -4.57 0.18
N ILE A 212 25.34 -4.92 0.69
CA ILE A 212 25.16 -6.15 1.46
C ILE A 212 25.39 -7.38 0.57
N ASP A 213 24.87 -7.37 -0.65
CA ASP A 213 25.09 -8.45 -1.63
C ASP A 213 26.58 -8.65 -1.97
N GLN A 214 27.36 -7.57 -2.06
CA GLN A 214 28.81 -7.65 -2.27
C GLN A 214 29.59 -8.09 -1.02
N TYR A 215 29.09 -7.77 0.17
CA TYR A 215 29.71 -8.15 1.44
C TYR A 215 29.46 -9.63 1.76
N GLU A 216 28.26 -10.15 1.46
CA GLU A 216 27.85 -11.53 1.68
C GLU A 216 27.27 -12.17 0.40
N PRO A 217 28.12 -12.44 -0.61
CA PRO A 217 27.66 -12.90 -1.92
C PRO A 217 27.05 -14.30 -1.86
N GLY A 218 26.00 -14.52 -2.66
CA GLY A 218 25.38 -15.84 -2.85
C GLY A 218 24.34 -16.24 -1.79
N LEU A 219 24.00 -15.34 -0.87
CA LEU A 219 22.93 -15.57 0.10
C LEU A 219 21.57 -15.04 -0.40
N PRO A 220 20.47 -15.80 -0.27
CA PRO A 220 19.14 -15.38 -0.70
C PRO A 220 18.42 -14.50 0.33
N ILE A 221 19.13 -13.75 1.17
CA ILE A 221 18.57 -13.01 2.33
C ILE A 221 17.53 -11.96 1.89
N TYR A 222 17.69 -11.41 0.69
CA TYR A 222 16.80 -10.41 0.11
C TYR A 222 15.94 -10.96 -1.04
N ASN A 223 15.78 -12.28 -1.11
CA ASN A 223 14.72 -12.87 -1.91
C ASN A 223 13.36 -12.56 -1.26
N ILE A 224 12.38 -12.28 -2.11
CA ILE A 224 10.96 -12.17 -1.77
C ILE A 224 10.26 -13.38 -2.42
N PRO A 225 10.26 -14.55 -1.74
CA PRO A 225 9.70 -15.77 -2.29
C PRO A 225 8.19 -15.88 -2.03
N ALA A 226 7.47 -16.47 -2.99
CA ALA A 226 6.08 -16.85 -2.86
C ALA A 226 5.84 -18.18 -3.59
N ALA A 227 4.97 -19.02 -3.04
CA ALA A 227 4.46 -20.21 -3.72
C ALA A 227 2.94 -20.18 -3.69
N VAL A 228 2.31 -20.38 -4.84
CA VAL A 228 0.85 -20.35 -5.01
C VAL A 228 0.41 -21.65 -5.64
N ARG A 229 -0.52 -22.36 -5.00
CA ARG A 229 -1.24 -23.48 -5.60
C ARG A 229 -2.41 -22.94 -6.41
N ILE A 230 -2.51 -23.38 -7.66
CA ILE A 230 -3.53 -22.98 -8.61
C ILE A 230 -4.39 -24.19 -8.92
N SER A 231 -5.68 -24.09 -8.58
CA SER A 231 -6.69 -25.11 -8.82
C SER A 231 -7.60 -24.68 -9.97
N GLY A 232 -7.71 -25.52 -10.99
CA GLY A 232 -8.46 -25.28 -12.22
C GLY A 232 -7.58 -25.31 -13.48
N PRO A 233 -8.20 -25.16 -14.67
CA PRO A 233 -7.45 -25.09 -15.92
C PRO A 233 -6.53 -23.88 -15.94
N LEU A 234 -5.28 -24.08 -16.35
CA LEU A 234 -4.24 -23.05 -16.41
C LEU A 234 -3.73 -22.91 -17.85
N HIS A 235 -3.80 -21.69 -18.40
CA HIS A 235 -3.18 -21.37 -19.68
C HIS A 235 -1.73 -20.94 -19.45
N VAL A 236 -0.81 -21.90 -19.49
CA VAL A 236 0.60 -21.70 -19.13
C VAL A 236 1.28 -20.62 -19.98
N GLU A 237 1.00 -20.56 -21.28
CA GLU A 237 1.56 -19.54 -22.16
C GLU A 237 1.11 -18.12 -21.78
N ALA A 238 -0.20 -17.90 -21.57
CA ALA A 238 -0.72 -16.62 -21.10
C ALA A 238 -0.12 -16.19 -19.75
N LEU A 239 0.16 -17.13 -18.84
CA LEU A 239 0.86 -16.84 -17.59
C LEU A 239 2.31 -16.38 -17.85
N ALA A 240 3.04 -17.08 -18.72
CA ALA A 240 4.40 -16.71 -19.10
C ALA A 240 4.46 -15.35 -19.81
N ASP A 241 3.49 -15.06 -20.70
CA ASP A 241 3.36 -13.79 -21.39
C ASP A 241 3.02 -12.66 -20.41
N SER A 242 2.18 -12.92 -19.41
CA SER A 242 1.85 -11.96 -18.35
C SER A 242 3.08 -11.57 -17.53
N LEU A 243 3.87 -12.56 -17.11
CA LEU A 243 5.13 -12.31 -16.39
C LEU A 243 6.14 -11.56 -17.26
N THR A 244 6.18 -11.91 -18.55
CA THR A 244 7.02 -11.22 -19.53
C THR A 244 6.62 -9.75 -19.63
N GLU A 245 5.36 -9.44 -19.89
CA GLU A 245 4.85 -8.07 -20.01
C GLU A 245 5.15 -7.24 -18.76
N ILE A 246 4.98 -7.80 -17.55
CA ILE A 246 5.35 -7.12 -16.30
C ILE A 246 6.85 -6.77 -16.27
N VAL A 247 7.73 -7.71 -16.66
CA VAL A 247 9.18 -7.43 -16.73
C VAL A 247 9.53 -6.41 -17.82
N GLN A 248 8.79 -6.38 -18.93
CA GLN A 248 8.97 -5.38 -19.99
C GLN A 248 8.60 -3.98 -19.48
N ARG A 249 7.42 -3.89 -18.86
CA ARG A 249 6.78 -2.69 -18.33
C ARG A 249 7.57 -2.03 -17.20
N HIS A 250 8.15 -2.83 -16.29
CA HIS A 250 8.87 -2.33 -15.12
C HIS A 250 10.38 -2.44 -15.30
N GLU A 251 11.05 -1.32 -15.60
CA GLU A 251 12.50 -1.27 -15.80
C GLU A 251 13.29 -1.84 -14.62
N ALA A 252 12.78 -1.66 -13.40
CA ALA A 252 13.40 -2.16 -12.16
C ALA A 252 13.66 -3.68 -12.19
N LEU A 253 12.76 -4.47 -12.79
CA LEU A 253 12.89 -5.92 -12.84
C LEU A 253 13.98 -6.40 -13.80
N ARG A 254 14.28 -5.60 -14.82
CA ARG A 254 15.34 -5.88 -15.81
C ARG A 254 16.57 -4.99 -15.63
N THR A 255 16.72 -4.37 -14.45
CA THR A 255 17.86 -3.52 -14.15
C THR A 255 18.98 -4.34 -13.50
N ASN A 256 20.16 -4.24 -14.11
CA ASN A 256 21.40 -4.84 -13.62
C ASN A 256 22.29 -3.79 -12.96
N PHE A 257 22.96 -4.17 -11.88
CA PHE A 257 23.77 -3.27 -11.08
C PHE A 257 25.26 -3.56 -11.31
N LYS A 258 26.00 -2.56 -11.79
CA LYS A 258 27.42 -2.69 -12.10
C LYS A 258 28.26 -1.75 -11.25
N MET A 259 29.47 -2.20 -10.91
CA MET A 259 30.49 -1.37 -10.27
C MET A 259 31.52 -0.95 -11.31
N ASP A 260 31.58 0.34 -11.62
CA ASP A 260 32.57 0.92 -12.52
C ASP A 260 33.35 2.00 -11.77
N GLY A 261 34.68 1.84 -11.65
CA GLY A 261 35.56 2.85 -11.05
C GLY A 261 35.24 3.19 -9.58
N GLY A 262 34.60 2.29 -8.83
CA GLY A 262 34.18 2.52 -7.44
C GLY A 262 32.78 3.12 -7.29
N ALA A 263 32.09 3.44 -8.39
CA ALA A 263 30.70 3.89 -8.38
C ALA A 263 29.75 2.79 -8.88
N ALA A 264 28.62 2.63 -8.19
CA ALA A 264 27.56 1.73 -8.62
C ALA A 264 26.66 2.45 -9.64
N ARG A 265 26.32 1.77 -10.75
CA ARG A 265 25.37 2.26 -11.76
C ARG A 265 24.32 1.23 -12.12
N GLN A 266 23.15 1.74 -12.50
CA GLN A 266 22.06 0.96 -13.08
C GLN A 266 22.28 0.78 -14.58
N VAL A 267 22.12 -0.45 -15.06
CA VAL A 267 22.15 -0.80 -16.48
C VAL A 267 20.86 -1.53 -16.80
N ILE A 268 19.95 -0.83 -17.46
CA ILE A 268 18.65 -1.36 -17.81
C ILE A 268 18.82 -2.31 -19.00
N ALA A 269 18.60 -3.61 -18.78
CA ALA A 269 18.66 -4.60 -19.84
C ALA A 269 17.47 -4.44 -20.79
N PRO A 270 17.59 -4.83 -22.07
CA PRO A 270 16.45 -4.89 -22.96
C PRO A 270 15.38 -5.83 -22.39
N ALA A 271 14.13 -5.57 -22.78
CA ALA A 271 13.02 -6.47 -22.51
C ALA A 271 13.33 -7.88 -23.05
N THR A 272 13.24 -8.90 -22.19
CA THR A 272 13.41 -10.31 -22.55
C THR A 272 12.23 -11.12 -22.03
N ALA A 273 11.86 -12.17 -22.76
CA ALA A 273 10.85 -13.11 -22.29
C ALA A 273 11.29 -13.74 -20.96
N VAL A 274 10.36 -13.79 -20.01
CA VAL A 274 10.56 -14.48 -18.74
C VAL A 274 10.39 -15.98 -18.98
N SER A 275 11.41 -16.76 -18.63
CA SER A 275 11.29 -18.21 -18.66
C SER A 275 10.34 -18.69 -17.56
N LEU A 276 9.38 -19.54 -17.91
CA LEU A 276 8.50 -20.24 -16.98
C LEU A 276 8.65 -21.76 -17.19
N PRO A 277 9.73 -22.38 -16.68
CA PRO A 277 9.93 -23.82 -16.82
C PRO A 277 8.78 -24.59 -16.15
N LEU A 278 8.23 -25.58 -16.86
CA LEU A 278 7.22 -26.50 -16.35
C LEU A 278 7.88 -27.82 -15.95
N THR A 279 7.80 -28.16 -14.66
CA THR A 279 8.20 -29.46 -14.14
C THR A 279 6.98 -30.33 -13.95
N ASP A 280 6.86 -31.40 -14.74
CA ASP A 280 5.76 -32.37 -14.66
C ASP A 280 6.04 -33.41 -13.57
N LEU A 281 5.22 -33.43 -12.53
CA LEU A 281 5.29 -34.38 -11.42
C LEU A 281 4.14 -35.40 -11.44
N THR A 282 3.32 -35.42 -12.50
CA THR A 282 2.13 -36.29 -12.63
C THR A 282 2.48 -37.77 -12.65
N HIS A 283 3.71 -38.10 -13.06
CA HIS A 283 4.25 -39.46 -13.11
C HIS A 283 4.54 -40.08 -11.72
N LEU A 284 4.52 -39.29 -10.66
CA LEU A 284 4.80 -39.73 -9.28
C LEU A 284 3.52 -40.14 -8.54
N SER A 285 3.65 -41.05 -7.56
CA SER A 285 2.53 -41.38 -6.67
C SER A 285 2.17 -40.19 -5.78
N PRO A 286 0.91 -40.05 -5.30
CA PRO A 286 0.46 -38.82 -4.63
C PRO A 286 1.33 -38.36 -3.46
N ALA A 287 1.74 -39.28 -2.57
CA ALA A 287 2.58 -38.92 -1.41
C ALA A 287 4.01 -38.51 -1.81
N VAL A 288 4.58 -39.16 -2.83
CA VAL A 288 5.92 -38.83 -3.34
C VAL A 288 5.88 -37.51 -4.11
N ARG A 289 4.81 -37.28 -4.87
CA ARG A 289 4.57 -36.06 -5.65
C ARG A 289 4.52 -34.81 -4.76
N GLU A 290 3.78 -34.87 -3.66
CA GLU A 290 3.66 -33.74 -2.74
C GLU A 290 5.01 -33.41 -2.09
N ALA A 291 5.73 -34.42 -1.58
CA ALA A 291 7.04 -34.23 -0.96
C ALA A 291 8.09 -33.70 -1.97
N GLU A 292 8.06 -34.19 -3.21
CA GLU A 292 8.96 -33.72 -4.27
C GLU A 292 8.63 -32.30 -4.74
N MET A 293 7.34 -31.94 -4.80
CA MET A 293 6.89 -30.58 -5.05
C MET A 293 7.40 -29.62 -3.95
N GLU A 294 7.17 -29.95 -2.67
CA GLU A 294 7.63 -29.11 -1.55
C GLU A 294 9.16 -28.92 -1.57
N ARG A 295 9.91 -30.01 -1.81
CA ARG A 295 11.37 -29.97 -1.93
C ARG A 295 11.81 -29.06 -3.07
N SER A 296 11.22 -29.22 -4.25
CA SER A 296 11.60 -28.48 -5.46
C SER A 296 11.22 -27.00 -5.38
N VAL A 297 10.05 -26.69 -4.83
CA VAL A 297 9.64 -25.31 -4.54
C VAL A 297 10.62 -24.68 -3.56
N ALA A 298 10.92 -25.33 -2.44
CA ALA A 298 11.85 -24.79 -1.44
C ALA A 298 13.28 -24.59 -2.00
N GLU A 299 13.73 -25.42 -2.93
CA GLU A 299 15.00 -25.25 -3.65
C GLU A 299 14.94 -24.02 -4.57
N SER A 300 13.89 -23.90 -5.40
CA SER A 300 13.70 -22.80 -6.34
C SER A 300 13.63 -21.42 -5.64
N LEU A 301 12.92 -21.33 -4.52
CA LEU A 301 12.75 -20.09 -3.74
C LEU A 301 14.06 -19.62 -3.05
N ARG A 302 14.99 -20.55 -2.77
CA ARG A 302 16.27 -20.26 -2.10
C ARG A 302 17.43 -19.96 -3.06
N GLN A 303 17.22 -20.07 -4.37
CA GLN A 303 18.26 -19.76 -5.34
C GLN A 303 18.59 -18.24 -5.30
N PRO A 304 19.86 -17.85 -5.09
CA PRO A 304 20.26 -16.45 -5.09
C PRO A 304 20.09 -15.81 -6.47
N PHE A 305 20.09 -14.48 -6.52
CA PHE A 305 20.14 -13.71 -7.77
C PHE A 305 21.54 -13.15 -7.99
N ASP A 306 22.00 -13.16 -9.24
CA ASP A 306 23.13 -12.31 -9.65
C ASP A 306 22.61 -10.90 -9.97
N LEU A 307 22.91 -9.94 -9.10
CA LEU A 307 22.41 -8.56 -9.27
C LEU A 307 22.98 -7.86 -10.50
N GLY A 308 24.11 -8.32 -11.04
CA GLY A 308 24.73 -7.77 -12.24
C GLY A 308 24.20 -8.34 -13.56
N ARG A 309 23.38 -9.41 -13.52
CA ARG A 309 23.00 -10.15 -14.73
C ARG A 309 21.53 -10.55 -14.80
N ASP A 310 20.97 -11.03 -13.69
CA ASP A 310 19.67 -11.70 -13.70
C ASP A 310 18.51 -10.71 -13.82
N VAL A 311 17.40 -11.15 -14.43
CA VAL A 311 16.10 -10.51 -14.20
C VAL A 311 15.73 -10.70 -12.72
N LYS A 312 15.28 -9.64 -12.05
CA LYS A 312 14.97 -9.64 -10.61
C LYS A 312 13.60 -10.27 -10.29
N LEU A 313 13.17 -11.19 -11.15
CA LEU A 313 11.98 -12.01 -11.07
C LEU A 313 12.31 -13.38 -11.69
N ARG A 314 12.09 -14.45 -10.92
CA ARG A 314 12.21 -15.85 -11.35
C ARG A 314 10.90 -16.56 -11.09
N ALA A 315 10.48 -17.39 -12.04
CA ALA A 315 9.26 -18.20 -11.93
C ALA A 315 9.53 -19.64 -12.32
N GLN A 316 8.85 -20.59 -11.66
CA GLN A 316 8.84 -21.99 -12.02
C GLN A 316 7.46 -22.57 -11.75
N LEU A 317 6.96 -23.38 -12.68
CA LEU A 317 5.65 -24.00 -12.59
C LEU A 317 5.82 -25.52 -12.39
N PHE A 318 5.07 -26.08 -11.46
CA PHE A 318 5.02 -27.52 -11.19
C PHE A 318 3.62 -28.03 -11.52
N CYS A 319 3.51 -29.03 -12.38
CA CYS A 319 2.24 -29.69 -12.71
C CYS A 319 2.05 -30.90 -11.80
N LEU A 320 0.96 -30.91 -11.03
CA LEU A 320 0.60 -32.01 -10.13
C LEU A 320 -0.46 -32.93 -10.78
N ASP A 321 -1.40 -32.35 -11.52
CA ASP A 321 -2.35 -33.02 -12.40
C ASP A 321 -2.90 -32.04 -13.46
N GLU A 322 -3.91 -32.45 -14.24
CA GLU A 322 -4.52 -31.65 -15.31
C GLU A 322 -5.09 -30.30 -14.85
N THR A 323 -5.39 -30.16 -13.56
CA THR A 323 -6.04 -28.98 -12.96
C THR A 323 -5.31 -28.42 -11.74
N GLU A 324 -4.21 -29.03 -11.30
CA GLU A 324 -3.47 -28.61 -10.12
C GLU A 324 -2.03 -28.26 -10.49
N HIS A 325 -1.68 -27.00 -10.25
CA HIS A 325 -0.34 -26.48 -10.47
C HIS A 325 0.19 -25.77 -9.23
N VAL A 326 1.50 -25.70 -9.07
CA VAL A 326 2.15 -24.84 -8.09
C VAL A 326 3.09 -23.88 -8.81
N LEU A 327 2.86 -22.58 -8.67
CA LEU A 327 3.74 -21.53 -9.15
C LEU A 327 4.68 -21.11 -8.01
N ALA A 328 5.98 -21.37 -8.16
CA ALA A 328 7.02 -20.77 -7.35
C ALA A 328 7.48 -19.48 -8.03
N LEU A 329 7.42 -18.36 -7.32
CA LEU A 329 7.79 -17.04 -7.80
C LEU A 329 8.72 -16.38 -6.78
N THR A 330 9.84 -15.83 -7.25
CA THR A 330 10.76 -15.09 -6.40
C THR A 330 11.12 -13.77 -7.07
N MET A 331 11.00 -12.67 -6.33
CA MET A 331 11.56 -11.37 -6.72
C MET A 331 12.77 -11.03 -5.84
N HIS A 332 13.65 -10.15 -6.31
CA HIS A 332 14.70 -9.60 -5.44
C HIS A 332 14.28 -8.25 -4.85
N HIS A 333 14.53 -8.02 -3.56
CA HIS A 333 14.12 -6.82 -2.83
C HIS A 333 14.76 -5.51 -3.37
N ILE A 334 15.82 -5.62 -4.17
CA ILE A 334 16.43 -4.46 -4.85
C ILE A 334 15.53 -3.83 -5.93
N ALA A 335 14.55 -4.60 -6.43
CA ALA A 335 13.63 -4.20 -7.49
C ALA A 335 12.16 -4.21 -7.05
N SER A 336 11.88 -4.60 -5.80
CA SER A 336 10.51 -4.79 -5.30
C SER A 336 10.46 -4.64 -3.78
N ASP A 337 9.29 -4.30 -3.27
CA ASP A 337 8.96 -4.20 -1.85
C ASP A 337 7.50 -4.61 -1.62
N GLY A 338 7.00 -4.48 -0.39
CA GLY A 338 5.62 -4.84 -0.04
C GLY A 338 4.56 -4.13 -0.89
N TRP A 339 4.79 -2.88 -1.31
CA TRP A 339 3.86 -2.15 -2.17
C TRP A 339 3.91 -2.67 -3.61
N SER A 340 5.12 -2.91 -4.11
CA SER A 340 5.41 -3.41 -5.45
C SER A 340 4.79 -4.79 -5.68
N ILE A 341 4.75 -5.65 -4.65
CA ILE A 341 4.03 -6.94 -4.72
C ILE A 341 2.54 -6.74 -5.00
N GLY A 342 1.92 -5.75 -4.37
CA GLY A 342 0.51 -5.41 -4.62
C GLY A 342 0.27 -4.92 -6.05
N VAL A 343 1.19 -4.12 -6.60
CA VAL A 343 1.16 -3.70 -8.02
C VAL A 343 1.29 -4.90 -8.94
N PHE A 344 2.30 -5.75 -8.71
CA PHE A 344 2.57 -6.96 -9.47
C PHE A 344 1.32 -7.88 -9.55
N LEU A 345 0.66 -8.14 -8.43
CA LEU A 345 -0.52 -8.99 -8.40
C LEU A 345 -1.71 -8.39 -9.17
N ARG A 346 -1.94 -7.07 -9.06
CA ARG A 346 -3.01 -6.39 -9.81
C ARG A 346 -2.76 -6.47 -11.32
N GLU A 347 -1.53 -6.25 -11.75
CA GLU A 347 -1.16 -6.34 -13.15
C GLU A 347 -1.25 -7.78 -13.68
N LEU A 348 -0.79 -8.77 -12.90
CA LEU A 348 -0.89 -10.18 -13.29
C LEU A 348 -2.36 -10.60 -13.50
N VAL A 349 -3.26 -10.18 -12.62
CA VAL A 349 -4.70 -10.46 -12.73
C VAL A 349 -5.36 -9.73 -13.91
N ALA A 350 -4.83 -8.58 -14.34
CA ALA A 350 -5.32 -7.88 -15.52
C ALA A 350 -4.76 -8.46 -16.83
N LEU A 351 -3.49 -8.88 -16.84
CA LEU A 351 -2.78 -9.36 -18.03
C LEU A 351 -3.16 -10.80 -18.40
N TYR A 352 -3.25 -11.68 -17.41
CA TYR A 352 -3.54 -13.10 -17.65
C TYR A 352 -4.81 -13.33 -18.47
N PRO A 353 -5.99 -12.77 -18.13
CA PRO A 353 -7.19 -12.97 -18.93
C PRO A 353 -7.10 -12.35 -20.33
N ALA A 354 -6.44 -11.19 -20.49
CA ALA A 354 -6.24 -10.56 -21.79
C ALA A 354 -5.40 -11.45 -22.71
N PHE A 355 -4.25 -11.94 -22.23
CA PHE A 355 -3.40 -12.84 -23.01
C PHE A 355 -4.02 -14.21 -23.24
N ALA A 356 -4.79 -14.74 -22.28
CA ALA A 356 -5.56 -15.97 -22.48
C ALA A 356 -6.65 -15.83 -23.57
N ALA A 357 -7.15 -14.60 -23.79
CA ALA A 357 -8.07 -14.27 -24.87
C ALA A 357 -7.37 -13.88 -26.19
N GLY A 358 -6.03 -13.80 -26.21
CA GLY A 358 -5.26 -13.31 -27.36
C GLY A 358 -5.36 -11.79 -27.58
N GLU A 359 -5.73 -11.05 -26.55
CA GLU A 359 -5.83 -9.58 -26.54
C GLU A 359 -4.51 -8.93 -26.10
N PRO A 360 -4.21 -7.69 -26.52
CA PRO A 360 -3.02 -6.97 -26.07
C PRO A 360 -3.13 -6.56 -24.59
N SER A 361 -2.00 -6.13 -24.01
CA SER A 361 -1.94 -5.56 -22.65
C SER A 361 -2.95 -4.40 -22.49
N PRO A 362 -3.86 -4.45 -21.49
CA PRO A 362 -4.81 -3.36 -21.23
C PRO A 362 -4.22 -2.25 -20.36
N LEU A 363 -2.95 -2.36 -19.95
CA LEU A 363 -2.34 -1.46 -18.99
C LEU A 363 -1.80 -0.20 -19.68
N PRO A 364 -2.10 1.01 -19.17
CA PRO A 364 -1.58 2.26 -19.75
C PRO A 364 -0.09 2.42 -19.47
N ASP A 365 0.66 3.13 -20.31
CA ASP A 365 2.10 3.37 -20.08
C ASP A 365 2.38 4.03 -18.72
N LEU A 366 3.53 3.69 -18.13
CA LEU A 366 3.97 4.29 -16.87
C LEU A 366 4.59 5.66 -17.13
N PRO A 367 4.13 6.73 -16.45
CA PRO A 367 4.65 8.08 -16.68
C PRO A 367 6.08 8.28 -16.15
N VAL A 368 6.50 7.44 -15.20
CA VAL A 368 7.84 7.41 -14.61
C VAL A 368 8.25 5.97 -14.31
N GLN A 369 9.56 5.75 -14.28
CA GLN A 369 10.23 4.50 -13.93
C GLN A 369 11.09 4.68 -12.69
N TYR A 370 11.50 3.58 -12.06
CA TYR A 370 12.27 3.64 -10.81
C TYR A 370 13.61 4.37 -10.96
N VAL A 371 14.23 4.31 -12.15
CA VAL A 371 15.47 5.04 -12.44
C VAL A 371 15.27 6.57 -12.38
N ASP A 372 14.08 7.06 -12.74
CA ASP A 372 13.72 8.48 -12.66
C ASP A 372 13.67 8.93 -11.21
N TYR A 373 13.04 8.10 -10.36
CA TYR A 373 13.05 8.29 -8.91
C TYR A 373 14.47 8.28 -8.34
N ALA A 374 15.32 7.34 -8.76
CA ALA A 374 16.69 7.25 -8.26
C ALA A 374 17.52 8.49 -8.62
N GLN A 375 17.41 9.00 -9.86
CA GLN A 375 18.08 10.23 -10.26
C GLN A 375 17.53 11.44 -9.52
N TRP A 376 16.21 11.56 -9.43
CA TRP A 376 15.53 12.62 -8.68
C TRP A 376 16.00 12.64 -7.21
N GLN A 377 16.08 11.48 -6.56
CA GLN A 377 16.53 11.35 -5.17
C GLN A 377 17.96 11.86 -5.00
N ARG A 378 18.85 11.59 -5.97
CA ARG A 378 20.25 12.05 -5.93
C ARG A 378 20.36 13.56 -6.14
N ALA A 379 19.63 14.11 -7.10
CA ALA A 379 19.60 15.56 -7.32
C ALA A 379 19.07 16.33 -6.11
N TRP A 380 18.08 15.77 -5.38
CA TRP A 380 17.55 16.40 -4.18
C TRP A 380 18.56 16.53 -3.04
N VAL A 381 19.62 15.69 -3.02
CA VAL A 381 20.71 15.80 -2.05
C VAL A 381 21.59 17.03 -2.31
N GLU A 382 21.75 17.39 -3.58
CA GLU A 382 22.60 18.51 -4.00
C GLU A 382 21.93 19.88 -3.74
N ASP A 383 20.60 19.90 -3.62
CA ASP A 383 19.77 21.11 -3.45
C ASP A 383 19.43 21.45 -1.97
N ASP A 384 20.31 21.16 -1.00
CA ASP A 384 20.19 21.45 0.45
C ASP A 384 19.01 20.79 1.22
N GLY A 385 18.02 20.19 0.54
CA GLY A 385 16.84 19.57 1.17
C GLY A 385 17.17 18.41 2.12
N LEU A 386 18.25 17.67 1.84
CA LEU A 386 18.73 16.59 2.70
C LEU A 386 19.50 17.10 3.92
N ALA A 387 20.17 18.25 3.84
CA ALA A 387 21.04 18.75 4.90
C ALA A 387 20.28 18.98 6.21
N GLN A 388 19.06 19.51 6.12
CA GLN A 388 18.19 19.71 7.29
C GLN A 388 17.74 18.39 7.92
N GLN A 389 17.39 17.38 7.10
CA GLN A 389 17.00 16.07 7.61
C GLN A 389 18.17 15.34 8.26
N LEU A 390 19.36 15.44 7.65
CA LEU A 390 20.59 14.89 8.23
C LEU A 390 20.97 15.59 9.52
N ALA A 391 20.84 16.91 9.61
CA ALA A 391 21.09 17.66 10.84
C ALA A 391 20.17 17.18 11.97
N TYR A 392 18.87 17.04 11.69
CA TYR A 392 17.91 16.51 12.64
C TYR A 392 18.30 15.11 13.13
N TRP A 393 18.52 14.15 12.22
CA TRP A 393 18.88 12.78 12.61
C TRP A 393 20.23 12.72 13.32
N GLY A 394 21.19 13.53 12.88
CA GLY A 394 22.49 13.66 13.52
C GLY A 394 22.39 14.18 14.95
N GLU A 395 21.46 15.10 15.25
CA GLU A 395 21.19 15.54 16.62
C GLU A 395 20.49 14.46 17.46
N GLN A 396 19.47 13.79 16.90
CA GLN A 396 18.74 12.73 17.60
C GLN A 396 19.62 11.52 17.93
N LEU A 397 20.57 11.20 17.04
CA LEU A 397 21.49 10.07 17.16
C LEU A 397 22.87 10.47 17.71
N ARG A 398 23.07 11.74 18.11
CA ARG A 398 24.33 12.21 18.69
C ARG A 398 24.67 11.49 20.00
N PRO A 399 23.72 11.25 20.94
CA PRO A 399 23.98 10.35 22.04
C PRO A 399 24.17 8.94 21.48
N GLU A 400 25.21 8.23 21.94
CA GLU A 400 25.39 6.82 21.57
C GLU A 400 24.12 6.04 21.95
N PRO A 401 23.39 5.47 20.98
CA PRO A 401 22.16 4.77 21.29
C PRO A 401 22.50 3.54 22.15
N PRO A 402 21.75 3.29 23.24
CA PRO A 402 22.03 2.15 24.10
C PRO A 402 21.87 0.86 23.31
N VAL A 403 22.82 -0.07 23.46
CA VAL A 403 22.69 -1.42 22.93
C VAL A 403 21.54 -2.10 23.68
N LEU A 404 20.54 -2.56 22.93
CA LEU A 404 19.42 -3.28 23.51
C LEU A 404 19.88 -4.71 23.89
N GLU A 405 20.03 -4.95 25.18
CA GLU A 405 20.34 -6.25 25.77
C GLU A 405 19.07 -7.10 25.86
N LEU A 406 18.80 -7.86 24.79
CA LEU A 406 17.74 -8.86 24.78
C LEU A 406 18.24 -10.17 25.38
N PRO A 407 17.39 -10.94 26.09
CA PRO A 407 17.76 -12.29 26.53
C PRO A 407 17.96 -13.19 25.30
N THR A 408 19.21 -13.55 25.00
CA THR A 408 19.59 -14.41 23.87
C THR A 408 20.00 -15.80 24.35
N ASP A 409 19.65 -16.84 23.59
CA ASP A 409 20.01 -18.25 23.92
C ASP A 409 21.53 -18.50 23.93
N ARG A 410 22.31 -17.67 23.22
CA ARG A 410 23.78 -17.73 23.12
C ARG A 410 24.36 -16.32 23.13
N PRO A 411 25.62 -16.12 23.58
CA PRO A 411 26.26 -14.81 23.56
C PRO A 411 26.39 -14.27 22.14
N ARG A 412 26.21 -12.95 21.95
CA ARG A 412 26.43 -12.27 20.67
C ARG A 412 27.91 -12.42 20.26
N PRO A 413 28.22 -12.89 19.03
CA PRO A 413 29.61 -13.01 18.59
C PRO A 413 30.29 -11.64 18.46
N ALA A 414 31.61 -11.60 18.65
CA ALA A 414 32.40 -10.36 18.59
C ALA A 414 32.57 -9.81 17.17
N HIS A 415 32.27 -10.62 16.15
CA HIS A 415 32.27 -10.26 14.73
C HIS A 415 30.95 -10.72 14.11
N GLN A 416 30.30 -9.83 13.35
CA GLN A 416 29.10 -10.12 12.56
C GLN A 416 29.46 -10.32 11.10
#